data_AF-A0A3D1I0U9-F1
#
_entry.id   AF-A0A3D1I0U9-F1
#
_cell.length_a   1.000
_cell.length_b   1.000
_cell.length_c   1.000
_cell.angle_alpha   90.00
_cell.angle_beta   90.00
_cell.angle_gamma   90.00
#
_symmetry.space_group_name_H-M   'P 1'
#
loop_
_entity.id
_entity.type
_entity.pdbx_description
1 polymer ?
#
loop_
_entity_poly.entity_id
_entity_poly.type
_entity_poly.pdbx_seq_one_letter_code
_entity_poly.pdbx_strand_id
1 'polypeptide(L)' 'MKEVILIKNGELALKGLNRRTFEDMLMANIRRRLASLGKFTCTPAQSTIIVEGPEDADLDEATERLLKVFG' A
#
# COMPACT_ATOMS: atom_id res chain seq x y z
N MET A 1 -5.34 8.41 18.09
CA MET A 1 -5.62 7.14 17.39
C MET A 1 -4.85 7.22 16.09
N LYS A 2 -4.04 6.21 15.72
CA LYS A 2 -3.22 6.29 14.50
C LYS A 2 -4.05 5.80 13.31
N GLU A 3 -4.27 6.67 12.35
CA GLU A 3 -4.97 6.32 11.12
C GLU A 3 -4.03 5.60 10.14
N VAL A 4 -4.57 4.65 9.39
CA VAL A 4 -3.81 3.80 8.46
C VAL A 4 -4.65 3.53 7.22
N ILE A 5 -3.99 3.33 6.07
CA ILE A 5 -4.65 2.96 4.82
C ILE A 5 -4.53 1.44 4.65
N LEU A 6 -5.66 0.77 4.39
CA LEU A 6 -5.72 -0.67 4.14
C LEU A 6 -5.95 -0.92 2.66
N ILE A 7 -4.96 -1.49 1.98
CA ILE A 7 -5.06 -1.88 0.58
C ILE A 7 -5.40 -3.36 0.52
N LYS A 8 -6.62 -3.69 0.09
CA LYS A 8 -7.08 -5.07 -0.03
C LYS A 8 -6.72 -5.62 -1.40
N ASN A 9 -5.89 -6.65 -1.45
CA ASN A 9 -5.43 -7.29 -2.67
C ASN A 9 -5.81 -8.79 -2.74
N GLY A 10 -6.78 -9.21 -1.90
CA GLY A 10 -7.19 -10.61 -1.76
C GLY A 10 -8.01 -11.19 -2.91
N GLU A 11 -8.55 -10.35 -3.79
CA GLU A 11 -9.36 -10.79 -4.93
C GLU A 11 -8.50 -11.30 -6.10
N LEU A 12 -7.18 -11.07 -6.05
CA LEU A 12 -6.26 -11.55 -7.06
C LEU A 12 -6.07 -13.06 -6.92
N ALA A 13 -6.53 -13.82 -7.91
CA ALA A 13 -6.36 -15.27 -8.02
C ALA A 13 -4.91 -15.68 -8.36
N LEU A 14 -3.95 -15.26 -7.53
CA LEU A 14 -2.54 -15.56 -7.69
C LEU A 14 -2.19 -16.88 -6.99
N LYS A 15 -1.48 -17.76 -7.71
CA LYS A 15 -0.88 -18.98 -7.13
C LYS A 15 0.22 -18.58 -6.15
N GLY A 16 0.36 -19.30 -5.03
CA GLY A 16 1.14 -18.89 -3.85
C GLY A 16 2.49 -18.21 -4.12
N LEU A 17 3.33 -18.73 -5.03
CA LEU A 17 4.63 -18.14 -5.34
C LEU A 17 4.52 -16.76 -6.03
N ASN A 18 3.52 -16.56 -6.89
CA ASN A 18 3.30 -15.30 -7.62
C ASN A 18 2.73 -14.20 -6.73
N ARG A 19 2.06 -14.57 -5.62
CA ARG A 19 1.44 -13.60 -4.71
C ARG A 19 2.46 -12.73 -4.01
N ARG A 20 3.56 -13.31 -3.51
CA ARG A 20 4.60 -12.54 -2.82
C ARG A 20 5.30 -11.58 -3.78
N THR A 21 5.67 -12.05 -4.98
CA THR A 21 6.26 -11.20 -6.01
C THR A 21 5.35 -10.05 -6.40
N PHE A 22 4.04 -10.32 -6.53
CA PHE A 22 3.05 -9.28 -6.80
C PHE A 22 2.97 -8.26 -5.66
N GLU A 23 2.84 -8.73 -4.41
CA GLU A 23 2.81 -7.85 -3.21
C GLU A 23 4.06 -6.98 -3.13
N ASP A 24 5.25 -7.53 -3.39
CA ASP A 24 6.51 -6.80 -3.39
C ASP A 24 6.53 -5.70 -4.48
N MET A 25 6.05 -6.01 -5.69
CA MET A 25 5.92 -5.03 -6.78
C MET A 25 4.90 -3.93 -6.47
N LEU A 26 3.74 -4.30 -5.91
CA LEU A 26 2.70 -3.36 -5.52
C LEU A 26 3.21 -2.42 -4.41
N MET A 27 3.88 -2.95 -3.39
CA MET A 27 4.51 -2.14 -2.34
C MET A 27 5.57 -1.19 -2.89
N ALA A 28 6.38 -1.61 -3.86
CA ALA A 28 7.34 -0.73 -4.53
C ALA A 28 6.64 0.43 -5.26
N ASN A 29 5.54 0.16 -5.96
CA ASN A 29 4.74 1.18 -6.62
C ASN A 29 4.10 2.15 -5.64
N ILE A 30 3.51 1.65 -4.54
CA ILE A 30 2.93 2.44 -3.44
C ILE A 30 3.98 3.40 -2.87
N ARG A 31 5.15 2.87 -2.47
CA ARG A 31 6.24 3.67 -1.88
C ARG A 31 6.70 4.76 -2.84
N ARG A 32 6.86 4.44 -4.13
CA ARG A 32 7.23 5.42 -5.16
C ARG A 32 6.18 6.52 -5.30
N ARG A 33 4.89 6.16 -5.26
CA ARG A 33 3.77 7.09 -5.46
C ARG A 33 3.62 8.07 -4.28
N LEU A 34 3.90 7.61 -3.08
CA LEU A 34 3.79 8.39 -1.84
C LEU A 34 5.08 9.09 -1.42
N ALA A 35 6.20 8.86 -2.11
CA ALA A 35 7.52 9.36 -1.71
C ALA A 35 7.57 10.89 -1.47
N SER A 36 6.78 11.68 -2.20
CA SER A 36 6.74 13.13 -2.02
C SER A 36 5.85 13.59 -0.86
N LEU A 37 5.04 12.70 -0.27
CA LEU A 37 4.16 12.99 0.86
C LEU A 37 4.80 12.62 2.20
N GLY A 38 5.96 11.97 2.19
CA GLY A 38 6.71 11.60 3.39
C GLY A 38 7.17 10.14 3.40
N LYS A 39 7.63 9.68 4.57
CA LYS A 39 8.10 8.31 4.77
C LYS A 39 6.94 7.40 5.15
N PHE A 40 6.42 6.66 4.18
CA PHE A 40 5.40 5.65 4.41
C PHE A 40 6.02 4.26 4.59
N THR A 41 5.53 3.53 5.58
CA THR A 41 5.84 2.11 5.79
C THR A 41 4.73 1.28 5.17
N CYS A 42 5.10 0.24 4.41
CA CYS A 42 4.15 -0.72 3.86
C CYS A 42 4.45 -2.10 4.45
N THR A 43 3.46 -2.69 5.11
CA THR A 43 3.55 -3.99 5.77
C THR A 43 2.54 -4.94 5.12
N PRO A 44 2.98 -6.03 4.48
CA PRO A 44 2.06 -7.03 3.96
C PRO A 44 1.49 -7.84 5.14
N ALA A 45 0.18 -8.01 5.11
CA ALA A 45 -0.62 -8.91 5.95
C ALA A 45 -1.42 -9.83 5.02
N GLN A 46 -2.08 -10.85 5.57
CA GLN A 46 -2.84 -11.82 4.76
C GLN A 46 -3.85 -11.12 3.84
N SER A 47 -3.54 -11.07 2.54
CA SER A 47 -4.36 -10.44 1.50
C SER A 47 -4.68 -8.95 1.74
N THR A 48 -3.80 -8.25 2.46
CA THR A 48 -3.91 -6.81 2.73
C THR A 48 -2.54 -6.20 2.88
N ILE A 49 -2.31 -5.00 2.36
CA ILE A 49 -1.12 -4.21 2.64
C ILE A 49 -1.54 -3.05 3.54
N ILE A 50 -0.91 -2.98 4.72
CA ILE A 50 -1.11 -1.89 5.67
C ILE A 50 -0.11 -0.79 5.32
N VAL A 51 -0.61 0.42 5.09
CA VAL A 51 0.20 1.59 4.78
C VAL A 51 0.09 2.60 5.92
N GLU A 52 1.22 2.87 6.55
CA GLU A 52 1.33 3.76 7.70
C GLU A 52 2.20 4.96 7.34
N GLY A 53 1.66 6.17 7.52
CA GLY A 53 2.38 7.42 7.37
C GLY A 53 2.90 7.99 8.72
N PRO A 54 3.60 9.13 8.67
CA PRO A 54 3.82 10.01 9.82
C PRO A 54 2.51 10.41 10.54
N GLU A 55 2.60 10.92 11.78
CA GLU A 55 1.41 11.36 12.53
C GLU A 55 0.64 12.52 11.86
N ASP A 56 1.34 13.37 11.14
CA ASP A 56 0.81 14.54 10.42
C ASP A 56 0.60 14.27 8.93
N ALA A 57 0.61 12.99 8.51
CA ALA A 57 0.42 12.62 7.13
C ALA A 57 -0.98 12.98 6.63
N ASP A 58 -1.05 13.61 5.46
CA ASP A 58 -2.31 13.78 4.72
C ASP A 58 -2.71 12.44 4.09
N LEU A 59 -3.50 11.65 4.83
CA LEU A 59 -3.96 10.33 4.39
C LEU A 59 -5.04 10.41 3.31
N ASP A 60 -5.75 11.52 3.20
CA ASP A 60 -6.74 11.73 2.14
C ASP A 60 -6.03 11.91 0.79
N GLU A 61 -5.03 12.80 0.73
CA GLU A 61 -4.19 12.97 -0.47
C GLU A 61 -3.40 11.68 -0.79
N ALA A 62 -2.90 10.97 0.23
CA ALA A 62 -2.26 9.68 0.02
C ALA A 62 -3.23 8.67 -0.63
N THR A 63 -4.48 8.60 -0.15
CA THR A 63 -5.51 7.72 -0.69
C THR A 63 -5.83 8.07 -2.15
N GLU A 64 -6.04 9.35 -2.46
CA GLU A 64 -6.27 9.85 -3.83
C GLU A 64 -5.15 9.48 -4.81
N ARG A 65 -3.90 9.47 -4.34
CA ARG A 65 -2.76 9.03 -5.16
C ARG A 65 -2.70 7.53 -5.35
N LEU A 66 -3.09 6.76 -4.34
CA LEU A 66 -3.09 5.30 -4.36
C LEU A 66 -4.20 4.73 -5.24
N LEU A 67 -5.34 5.41 -5.40
CA LEU A 67 -6.39 5.06 -6.37
C LEU A 67 -5.89 4.99 -7.83
N LYS A 68 -4.74 5.62 -8.11
CA LYS A 68 -4.10 5.63 -9.43
C LYS A 68 -3.03 4.54 -9.58
N VAL A 69 -2.80 3.73 -8.55
CA VAL A 69 -1.87 2.59 -8.57
C VAL A 69 -2.68 1.34 -8.93
N PHE A 70 -2.29 0.66 -10.01
CA PHE A 70 -2.90 -0.61 -10.40
C PHE A 70 -2.39 -1.77 -9.55
N GLY A 71 -3.32 -2.64 -9.15
CA GLY A 71 -3.04 -3.87 -8.42
C GLY A 71 -3.94 -4.07 -7.23
#